data_AF-A0A7J7W8K7-F1
#
_entry.id   AF-A0A7J7W8K7-F1
#
_cell.length_a   1.000
_cell.length_b   1.000
_cell.length_c   1.000
_cell.angle_alpha   90.00
_cell.angle_beta   90.00
_cell.angle_gamma   90.00
#
_symmetry.space_group_name_H-M   'P 1'
#
loop_
_entity.id
_entity.type
_entity.pdbx_description
1 polymer ?
#
loop_
_entity_poly.entity_id
_entity_poly.type
_entity_poly.pdbx_seq_one_letter_code
_entity_poly.pdbx_strand_id
1 'polypeptide(L)'
;MGHLFAQCHSLAPPEHYYEACRFDSCFVPNSGMECVSLQTYAALCAQEGVCVDWRNHTHGVCSMSCPSHKEYQACGPAEEPTCKSSSSQNNTVLVEGCFCPEGTMSYAPGFDVCVKSCGCVGPDNVPREFGEHFEFDCKDCVCLEGGSGIVCEPKKCTQNSPKCTEDGTYPVTEVDPANTCCNITTCKCNTSLCKEKAPLCALGFDVKSEMVPGRCCPVYSCVPKGVCVLENAEYQPGSPVYSSKCQHCVCTNTTDSATQLNLVSCSHVPCNTTCDIGFELVDAPGECCRKCEQTHCIINRPDNQHFILKPGDMKSDPKNNCTFFSCVKIHNQLISSVSNITCPDFDPTTCLPGSITLMPNGCCKKCIPRNETRIPCSTIPMTKIVTDAGCTGKITTNYCSGSCGTFAMYSAEAQALDHKCSCCKEQRTSRRQVVLSCPDGSSRSHTYTHIESCLCQDTVCEIPLAQRRVPSRGRRSSSQVLRPGTA
;
A
#
# COMPACT_ATOMS: atom_id res chain seq x y z
N MET A 1 20.33 50.03 85.14
CA MET A 1 21.57 50.84 85.24
C MET A 1 22.33 50.38 86.48
N GLY A 2 23.08 49.29 86.35
CA GLY A 2 23.75 48.60 87.47
C GLY A 2 25.25 48.93 87.57
N HIS A 3 26.05 48.06 88.20
CA HIS A 3 27.49 48.26 88.44
C HIS A 3 28.30 48.64 87.19
N LEU A 4 27.87 48.23 86.00
CA LEU A 4 28.50 48.56 84.72
C LEU A 4 28.60 50.09 84.49
N PHE A 5 27.64 50.87 84.97
CA PHE A 5 27.62 52.33 84.83
C PHE A 5 28.14 53.06 86.08
N ALA A 6 28.76 52.36 87.04
CA ALA A 6 29.13 52.94 88.34
C ALA A 6 30.00 54.19 88.23
N GLN A 7 30.91 54.25 87.24
CA GLN A 7 31.76 55.42 86.99
C GLN A 7 30.96 56.64 86.47
N CYS A 8 29.81 56.40 85.84
CA CYS A 8 28.94 57.45 85.32
C CYS A 8 27.92 57.93 86.36
N HIS A 9 27.62 57.15 87.41
CA HIS A 9 26.61 57.51 88.41
C HIS A 9 26.92 58.82 89.16
N SER A 10 28.21 59.19 89.30
CA SER A 10 28.62 60.47 89.88
C SER A 10 28.39 61.67 88.96
N LEU A 11 28.30 61.44 87.65
CA LEU A 11 28.14 62.46 86.61
C LEU A 11 26.67 62.61 86.22
N ALA A 12 25.98 61.50 86.03
CA ALA A 12 24.55 61.43 85.73
C ALA A 12 23.85 60.47 86.73
N PRO A 13 23.11 60.98 87.73
CA PRO A 13 22.38 60.13 88.67
C PRO A 13 21.37 59.20 87.96
N PRO A 14 21.41 57.88 88.19
CA PRO A 14 20.63 56.93 87.39
C PRO A 14 19.13 56.92 87.69
N GLU A 15 18.69 57.49 88.82
CA GLU A 15 17.31 57.33 89.34
C GLU A 15 16.25 57.76 88.31
N HIS A 16 16.35 58.98 87.79
CA HIS A 16 15.38 59.51 86.82
C HIS A 16 15.35 58.72 85.50
N TYR A 17 16.51 58.25 85.03
CA TYR A 17 16.62 57.47 83.80
C TYR A 17 16.11 56.03 84.01
N TYR A 18 16.30 55.47 85.20
CA TYR A 18 15.78 54.16 85.57
C TYR A 18 14.26 54.18 85.73
N GLU A 19 13.71 55.21 86.37
CA GLU A 19 12.26 55.39 86.47
C GLU A 19 11.61 55.58 85.10
N ALA A 20 12.22 56.38 84.21
CA ALA A 20 11.78 56.53 82.83
C ALA A 20 11.83 55.19 82.07
N CYS A 21 12.93 54.45 82.17
CA CYS A 21 13.05 53.11 81.58
C CYS A 21 11.94 52.18 82.08
N ARG A 22 11.68 52.14 83.39
CA ARG A 22 10.63 51.30 83.99
C ARG A 22 9.24 51.71 83.49
N PHE A 23 9.00 53.00 83.34
CA PHE A 23 7.75 53.51 82.78
C PHE A 23 7.61 53.07 81.31
N ASP A 24 8.57 53.38 80.46
CA ASP A 24 8.51 53.08 79.02
C ASP A 24 8.38 51.57 78.72
N SER A 25 9.09 50.73 79.48
CA SER A 25 9.04 49.27 79.35
C SER A 25 7.68 48.67 79.72
N CYS A 26 6.99 49.27 80.70
CA CYS A 26 5.67 48.82 81.16
C CYS A 26 4.54 49.27 80.21
N PHE A 27 4.67 50.44 79.59
CA PHE A 27 3.64 51.01 78.72
C PHE A 27 3.73 50.47 77.28
N VAL A 28 4.91 50.07 76.81
CA VAL A 28 5.09 49.54 75.46
C VAL A 28 5.99 48.28 75.48
N PRO A 29 5.47 47.11 75.92
CA PRO A 29 6.25 45.89 76.00
C PRO A 29 6.74 45.44 74.61
N ASN A 30 7.94 44.85 74.54
CA ASN A 30 8.59 44.34 73.31
C ASN A 30 8.92 45.39 72.24
N SER A 31 8.98 46.67 72.60
CA SER A 31 9.34 47.75 71.67
C SER A 31 10.84 48.04 71.59
N GLY A 32 11.65 47.42 72.45
CA GLY A 32 13.08 47.71 72.57
C GLY A 32 13.37 49.04 73.28
N MET A 33 12.37 49.63 73.94
CA MET A 33 12.52 50.89 74.70
C MET A 33 13.54 50.76 75.83
N GLU A 34 13.69 49.57 76.41
CA GLU A 34 14.75 49.25 77.37
C GLU A 34 16.14 49.56 76.79
N CYS A 35 16.36 49.18 75.53
CA CYS A 35 17.62 49.43 74.82
C CYS A 35 17.80 50.91 74.51
N VAL A 36 16.72 51.64 74.18
CA VAL A 36 16.77 53.09 73.92
C VAL A 36 17.10 53.87 75.20
N SER A 37 16.51 53.50 76.34
CA SER A 37 16.81 54.12 77.64
C SER A 37 18.26 53.85 78.05
N LEU A 38 18.77 52.62 77.86
CA LEU A 38 20.16 52.29 78.12
C LEU A 38 21.12 53.02 77.16
N GLN A 39 20.79 53.10 75.88
CA GLN A 39 21.54 53.85 74.88
C GLN A 39 21.63 55.34 75.25
N THR A 40 20.51 55.94 75.66
CA THR A 40 20.45 57.35 76.07
C THR A 40 21.34 57.61 77.27
N TYR A 41 21.28 56.75 78.28
CA TYR A 41 22.12 56.87 79.46
C TYR A 41 23.60 56.66 79.14
N ALA A 42 23.93 55.67 78.29
CA ALA A 42 25.28 55.46 77.81
C ALA A 42 25.83 56.63 76.99
N ALA A 43 25.00 57.28 76.17
CA ALA A 43 25.38 58.47 75.42
C ALA A 43 25.70 59.66 76.33
N LEU A 44 24.96 59.85 77.42
CA LEU A 44 25.27 60.86 78.44
C LEU A 44 26.60 60.58 79.14
N CYS A 45 26.86 59.31 79.49
CA CYS A 45 28.15 58.91 80.05
C CYS A 45 29.30 59.18 79.07
N ALA A 46 29.10 58.87 77.78
CA ALA A 46 30.10 59.09 76.73
C ALA A 46 30.41 60.58 76.50
N GLN A 47 29.41 61.47 76.64
CA GLN A 47 29.62 62.93 76.57
C GLN A 47 30.55 63.45 77.68
N GLU A 48 30.52 62.83 78.85
CA GLU A 48 31.40 63.13 79.98
C GLU A 48 32.72 62.31 79.94
N GLY A 49 33.00 61.63 78.82
CA GLY A 49 34.22 60.85 78.60
C GLY A 49 34.23 59.46 79.25
N VAL A 50 33.11 59.00 79.84
CA VAL A 50 32.99 57.67 80.43
C VAL A 50 32.38 56.71 79.40
N CYS A 51 33.25 55.91 78.77
CA CYS A 51 32.83 54.93 77.79
C CYS A 51 32.35 53.63 78.45
N VAL A 52 31.16 53.16 78.08
CA VAL A 52 30.56 51.93 78.61
C VAL A 52 30.06 51.06 77.46
N ASP A 53 30.70 49.90 77.23
CA ASP A 53 30.27 48.90 76.23
C ASP A 53 29.05 48.09 76.69
N TRP A 54 27.93 48.79 76.86
CA TRP A 54 26.74 48.23 77.48
C TRP A 54 26.04 47.17 76.63
N ARG A 55 26.11 47.26 75.29
CA ARG A 55 25.41 46.33 74.39
C ARG A 55 25.96 44.91 74.47
N ASN A 56 27.27 44.76 74.61
CA ASN A 56 27.92 43.47 74.74
C ASN A 56 27.48 42.72 76.02
N HIS A 57 27.14 43.47 77.08
CA HIS A 57 26.60 42.94 78.33
C HIS A 57 25.11 42.58 78.28
N THR A 58 24.40 42.83 77.17
CA THR A 58 22.97 42.47 77.02
C THR A 58 22.75 41.08 76.43
N HIS A 59 23.81 40.29 76.19
CA HIS A 59 23.72 38.95 75.59
C HIS A 59 22.91 38.91 74.28
N GLY A 60 23.00 39.96 73.47
CA GLY A 60 22.34 40.06 72.17
C GLY A 60 20.92 40.64 72.19
N VAL A 61 20.36 40.97 73.37
CA VAL A 61 19.03 41.59 73.46
C VAL A 61 18.99 42.97 72.79
N CYS A 62 20.07 43.76 72.91
CA CYS A 62 20.19 45.09 72.33
C CYS A 62 21.27 45.16 71.24
N SER A 63 21.52 44.09 70.49
CA SER A 63 22.56 44.05 69.46
C SER A 63 22.32 45.09 68.35
N MET A 64 23.39 45.73 67.87
CA MET A 64 23.34 46.55 66.65
C MET A 64 24.01 45.82 65.48
N SER A 65 23.47 46.02 64.28
CA SER A 65 24.07 45.54 63.04
C SER A 65 24.74 46.71 62.32
N CYS A 66 25.99 46.50 61.90
CA CYS A 66 26.76 47.48 61.14
C CYS A 66 26.84 47.08 59.66
N PRO A 67 26.95 48.05 58.74
CA PRO A 67 27.23 47.79 57.33
C PRO A 67 28.50 46.95 57.14
N SER A 68 28.57 46.23 56.01
CA SER A 68 29.76 45.49 55.62
C SER A 68 31.01 46.37 55.71
N HIS A 69 32.07 45.87 56.35
CA HIS A 69 33.36 46.54 56.63
C HIS A 69 33.42 47.47 57.84
N LYS A 70 32.31 47.71 58.56
CA LYS A 70 32.31 48.48 59.82
C LYS A 70 32.03 47.59 61.03
N GLU A 71 32.58 47.98 62.17
CA GLU A 71 32.41 47.31 63.45
C GLU A 71 31.73 48.23 64.44
N TYR A 72 30.89 47.65 65.29
CA TYR A 72 30.24 48.39 66.36
C TYR A 72 31.28 48.82 67.39
N GLN A 73 31.27 50.09 67.76
CA GLN A 73 32.00 50.60 68.92
C GLN A 73 31.04 51.38 69.82
N ALA A 74 31.11 51.10 71.12
CA ALA A 74 30.31 51.79 72.12
C ALA A 74 30.65 53.29 72.21
N CYS A 75 31.91 53.65 71.91
CA CYS A 75 32.38 55.02 71.84
C CYS A 75 33.44 55.14 70.74
N GLY A 76 33.09 55.84 69.67
CA GLY A 76 34.03 56.28 68.64
C GLY A 76 33.99 57.80 68.49
N PRO A 77 34.93 58.40 67.75
CA PRO A 77 34.94 59.83 67.51
C PRO A 77 33.70 60.23 66.68
N ALA A 78 33.06 61.36 67.01
CA ALA A 78 31.92 61.86 66.25
C ALA A 78 32.25 62.14 64.76
N GLU A 79 33.51 62.44 64.46
CA GLU A 79 34.03 62.58 63.10
C GLU A 79 35.17 61.58 62.88
N GLU A 80 34.95 60.60 62.00
CA GLU A 80 35.98 59.65 61.62
C GLU A 80 37.02 60.30 60.68
N PRO A 81 38.31 59.93 60.79
CA PRO A 81 39.29 60.29 59.78
C PRO A 81 38.90 59.65 58.45
N THR A 82 38.94 60.44 57.38
CA THR A 82 38.70 59.95 56.01
C THR A 82 39.88 60.22 55.09
N CYS A 83 39.99 59.49 53.99
CA CYS A 83 41.00 59.74 52.97
C CYS A 83 40.90 61.12 52.30
N LYS A 84 39.75 61.80 52.42
CA LYS A 84 39.50 63.13 51.83
C LYS A 84 39.45 64.27 52.84
N SER A 85 39.56 63.99 54.14
CA SER A 85 39.57 65.01 55.19
C SER A 85 40.99 65.48 55.46
N SER A 86 41.29 66.74 55.15
CA SER A 86 42.52 67.40 55.60
C SER A 86 42.37 67.84 57.06
N SER A 87 43.12 67.18 57.94
CA SER A 87 43.27 67.43 59.38
C SER A 87 42.14 66.99 60.30
N SER A 88 42.53 66.18 61.28
CA SER A 88 41.80 65.84 62.50
C SER A 88 41.42 67.11 63.25
N GLN A 89 40.17 67.55 63.11
CA GLN A 89 39.59 68.35 64.17
C GLN A 89 39.55 67.44 65.39
N ASN A 90 40.21 67.84 66.49
CA ASN A 90 40.15 67.14 67.77
C ASN A 90 38.75 67.31 68.35
N ASN A 91 37.77 66.66 67.72
CA ASN A 91 36.45 66.51 68.28
C ASN A 91 36.56 65.46 69.37
N THR A 92 36.60 65.92 70.62
CA THR A 92 36.64 65.06 71.81
C THR A 92 35.28 64.43 72.11
N VAL A 93 34.27 64.67 71.27
CA VAL A 93 32.92 64.12 71.43
C VAL A 93 32.93 62.66 71.00
N LEU A 94 32.61 61.78 71.95
CA LEU A 94 32.46 60.36 71.73
C LEU A 94 30.98 60.00 71.50
N VAL A 95 30.72 59.20 70.47
CA VAL A 95 29.38 58.73 70.13
C VAL A 95 29.38 57.23 69.90
N GLU A 96 28.26 56.58 70.21
CA GLU A 96 28.03 55.17 69.88
C GLU A 96 27.70 55.03 68.38
N GLY A 97 28.28 54.04 67.71
CA GLY A 97 28.06 53.87 66.28
C GLY A 97 28.81 52.71 65.64
N CYS A 98 28.81 52.71 64.31
CA CYS A 98 29.55 51.77 63.47
C CYS A 98 30.75 52.49 62.86
N PHE A 99 31.94 52.00 63.17
CA PHE A 99 33.20 52.63 62.82
C PHE A 99 34.10 51.68 62.06
N CYS A 100 35.12 52.21 61.41
CA CYS A 100 36.13 51.37 60.78
C CYS A 100 36.99 50.63 61.83
N PRO A 101 37.33 49.34 61.61
CA PRO A 101 38.17 48.57 62.53
C PRO A 101 39.56 49.20 62.67
N GLU A 102 40.25 48.87 63.76
CA GLU A 102 41.57 49.43 64.05
C GLU A 102 42.55 49.25 62.88
N GLY A 103 43.24 50.34 62.53
CA GLY A 103 44.18 50.38 61.41
C GLY A 103 43.52 50.61 60.04
N THR A 104 42.22 50.90 59.99
CA THR A 104 41.51 51.34 58.77
C THR A 104 40.81 52.68 58.99
N MET A 105 40.47 53.37 57.90
CA MET A 105 39.76 54.65 57.92
C MET A 105 38.66 54.66 56.86
N SER A 106 37.65 55.52 57.02
CA SER A 106 36.60 55.64 56.01
C SER A 106 37.14 56.29 54.72
N TYR A 107 36.71 55.83 53.55
CA TYR A 107 37.18 56.43 52.29
C TYR A 107 36.74 57.89 52.13
N ALA A 108 35.48 58.20 52.43
CA ALA A 108 34.91 59.53 52.35
C ALA A 108 33.67 59.66 53.25
N PRO A 109 33.29 60.88 53.67
CA PRO A 109 32.07 61.09 54.45
C PRO A 109 30.84 60.49 53.74
N GLY A 110 30.07 59.67 54.45
CA GLY A 110 28.88 58.99 53.92
C GLY A 110 29.15 57.69 53.13
N PHE A 111 30.40 57.25 53.02
CA PHE A 111 30.74 55.92 52.48
C PHE A 111 30.92 54.91 53.62
N ASP A 112 30.43 53.69 53.42
CA ASP A 112 30.56 52.58 54.37
C ASP A 112 31.81 51.71 54.17
N VAL A 113 32.71 52.13 53.29
CA VAL A 113 33.91 51.39 52.90
C VAL A 113 35.12 51.83 53.72
N CYS A 114 35.71 50.89 54.45
CA CYS A 114 36.93 51.10 55.25
C CYS A 114 38.18 50.68 54.47
N VAL A 115 39.21 51.53 54.48
CA VAL A 115 40.44 51.37 53.71
C VAL A 115 41.68 51.48 54.61
N LYS A 116 42.72 50.68 54.32
CA LYS A 116 44.03 50.76 55.02
C LYS A 116 44.92 51.85 54.44
N SER A 117 44.87 52.02 53.13
CA SER A 117 45.61 53.00 52.34
C SER A 117 44.62 53.76 51.46
N CYS A 118 44.86 55.05 51.26
CA CYS A 118 44.01 55.87 50.40
C CYS A 118 44.35 55.60 48.94
N GLY A 119 43.42 54.94 48.23
CA GLY A 119 43.49 54.66 46.80
C GLY A 119 42.20 55.06 46.09
N CYS A 120 41.69 54.22 45.20
CA CYS A 120 40.38 54.38 44.57
C CYS A 120 39.36 53.40 45.16
N VAL A 121 38.07 53.68 45.01
CA VAL A 121 37.01 52.71 45.28
C VAL A 121 36.28 52.42 43.98
N GLY A 122 36.26 51.15 43.58
CA GLY A 122 35.60 50.68 42.37
C GLY A 122 34.08 50.86 42.39
N PRO A 123 33.42 50.77 41.22
CA PRO A 123 31.95 50.73 41.15
C PRO A 123 31.34 49.55 41.94
N ASP A 124 32.15 48.54 42.22
CA ASP A 124 31.89 47.36 43.06
C ASP A 124 32.07 47.62 44.56
N ASN A 125 32.35 48.85 44.99
CA ASN A 125 32.70 49.25 46.36
C ASN A 125 33.98 48.59 46.90
N VAL A 126 34.83 48.04 46.02
CA VAL A 126 36.11 47.43 46.44
C VAL A 126 37.20 48.50 46.46
N PRO A 127 37.92 48.67 47.59
CA PRO A 127 39.11 49.51 47.66
C PRO A 127 40.23 48.96 46.79
N ARG A 128 40.87 49.83 46.03
CA ARG A 128 41.94 49.50 45.07
C ARG A 128 43.12 50.43 45.27
N GLU A 129 44.31 49.88 45.14
CA GLU A 129 45.54 50.66 45.25
C GLU A 129 45.80 51.46 43.98
N PHE A 130 46.58 52.53 44.11
CA PHE A 130 46.99 53.28 42.94
C PHE A 130 47.86 52.43 42.01
N GLY A 131 47.60 52.52 40.71
CA GLY A 131 48.22 51.68 39.70
C GLY A 131 47.61 50.27 39.58
N GLU A 132 46.62 49.91 40.40
CA GLU A 132 45.95 48.62 40.31
C GLU A 132 45.11 48.53 39.03
N HIS A 133 45.35 47.47 38.25
CA HIS A 133 44.58 47.10 37.07
C HIS A 133 43.58 46.00 37.41
N PHE A 134 42.33 46.17 36.97
CA PHE A 134 41.27 45.21 37.22
C PHE A 134 40.24 45.21 36.09
N GLU A 135 39.53 44.10 35.96
CA GLU A 135 38.45 43.97 34.98
C GLU A 135 37.10 44.15 35.67
N PHE A 136 36.26 45.02 35.13
CA PHE A 136 34.90 45.23 35.60
C PHE A 136 33.97 45.49 34.41
N ASP A 137 32.88 44.73 34.31
CA ASP A 137 31.87 44.90 33.25
C ASP A 137 32.47 44.94 31.84
N CYS A 138 33.37 43.98 31.53
CA CYS A 138 34.06 43.87 30.25
C CYS A 138 34.90 45.09 29.85
N LYS A 139 35.37 45.83 30.85
CA LYS A 139 36.31 46.94 30.69
C LYS A 139 37.55 46.68 31.53
N ASP A 140 38.69 47.00 30.95
CA ASP A 140 39.96 47.02 31.65
C ASP A 140 40.08 48.39 32.34
N CYS A 141 40.05 48.37 33.66
CA CYS A 141 40.06 49.54 34.52
C CYS A 141 41.41 49.68 35.24
N VAL A 142 41.80 50.93 35.52
CA VAL A 142 42.98 51.27 36.32
C VAL A 142 42.64 52.35 37.34
N CYS A 143 43.12 52.18 38.57
CA CYS A 143 43.07 53.22 39.59
C CYS A 143 44.26 54.18 39.40
N LEU A 144 43.99 55.45 39.07
CA LEU A 144 45.03 56.44 38.83
C LEU A 144 45.36 57.26 40.10
N GLU A 145 46.65 57.57 40.28
CA GLU A 145 47.12 58.48 41.33
C GLU A 145 46.60 59.91 41.14
N GLY A 146 46.53 60.69 42.23
CA GLY A 146 46.31 62.14 42.14
C GLY A 146 44.84 62.59 41.99
N GLY A 147 43.87 61.73 42.30
CA GLY A 147 42.44 62.10 42.33
C GLY A 147 41.72 61.98 40.98
N SER A 148 42.36 61.42 39.96
CA SER A 148 41.73 61.11 38.67
C SER A 148 40.74 59.92 38.73
N GLY A 149 40.69 59.21 39.87
CA GLY A 149 39.74 58.12 40.10
C GLY A 149 40.04 56.90 39.25
N ILE A 150 38.99 56.19 38.85
CA ILE A 150 39.08 54.96 38.05
C ILE A 150 38.78 55.28 36.59
N VAL A 151 39.70 54.89 35.72
CA VAL A 151 39.54 54.99 34.26
C VAL A 151 39.41 53.60 33.69
N CYS A 152 38.38 53.39 32.87
CA CYS A 152 38.08 52.10 32.27
C CYS A 152 38.05 52.22 30.74
N GLU A 153 38.75 51.32 30.06
CA GLU A 153 38.70 51.17 28.61
C GLU A 153 37.98 49.88 28.22
N PRO A 154 37.18 49.87 27.13
CA PRO A 154 36.56 48.65 26.63
C PRO A 154 37.62 47.58 26.32
N LYS A 155 37.41 46.37 26.84
CA LYS A 155 38.33 45.25 26.64
C LYS A 155 38.45 44.93 25.14
N LYS A 156 39.68 44.88 24.63
CA LYS A 156 39.94 44.59 23.22
C LYS A 156 39.85 43.09 22.96
N CYS A 157 38.78 42.66 22.32
CA CYS A 157 38.63 41.27 21.88
C CYS A 157 39.40 41.03 20.57
N THR A 158 40.06 39.87 20.48
CA THR A 158 40.67 39.41 19.22
C THR A 158 39.58 39.03 18.24
N GLN A 159 39.32 39.92 17.26
CA GLN A 159 38.33 39.70 16.20
C GLN A 159 38.90 38.75 15.13
N ASN A 160 38.91 37.45 15.42
CA ASN A 160 39.20 36.44 14.42
C ASN A 160 37.87 35.98 13.79
N SER A 161 37.55 36.50 12.61
CA SER A 161 36.43 36.05 11.80
C SER A 161 36.93 35.05 10.75
N PRO A 162 36.81 33.73 10.97
CA PRO A 162 37.18 32.75 9.97
C PRO A 162 36.27 32.90 8.74
N LYS A 163 36.86 32.85 7.55
CA LYS A 163 36.10 32.71 6.30
C LYS A 163 35.66 31.25 6.17
N CYS A 164 34.37 30.98 6.31
CA CYS A 164 33.80 29.66 6.06
C CYS A 164 33.80 29.37 4.56
N THR A 165 34.90 28.79 4.06
CA THR A 165 35.09 28.48 2.62
C THR A 165 34.47 27.13 2.22
N GLU A 166 34.11 26.31 3.19
CA GLU A 166 33.58 24.97 2.97
C GLU A 166 32.08 25.01 2.63
N ASP A 167 31.65 24.25 1.62
CA ASP A 167 30.25 24.27 1.17
C ASP A 167 29.31 23.76 2.27
N GLY A 168 28.14 24.38 2.39
CA GLY A 168 27.20 24.09 3.47
C GLY A 168 27.57 24.70 4.83
N THR A 169 28.76 25.29 4.99
CA THR A 169 29.14 25.94 6.25
C THR A 169 28.77 27.43 6.27
N TYR A 170 28.43 27.95 7.45
CA TYR A 170 28.08 29.35 7.65
C TYR A 170 28.66 29.88 8.96
N PRO A 171 29.03 31.17 9.03
CA PRO A 171 29.60 31.75 10.23
C PRO A 171 28.51 31.97 11.28
N VAL A 172 28.79 31.55 12.51
CA VAL A 172 27.94 31.79 13.68
C VAL A 172 28.78 32.45 14.75
N THR A 173 28.28 33.56 15.28
CA THR A 173 28.92 34.30 16.35
C THR A 173 28.27 33.91 17.68
N GLU A 174 29.06 33.33 18.57
CA GLU A 174 28.64 32.87 19.90
C GLU A 174 29.53 33.55 20.96
N VAL A 175 29.05 33.64 22.19
CA VAL A 175 29.85 34.15 23.31
C VAL A 175 30.98 33.16 23.59
N ASP A 176 32.21 33.64 23.79
CA ASP A 176 33.35 32.80 24.10
C ASP A 176 33.19 32.18 25.50
N PRO A 177 33.15 30.83 25.62
CA PRO A 177 33.06 30.18 26.93
C PRO A 177 34.29 30.44 27.81
N ALA A 178 35.45 30.79 27.24
CA ALA A 178 36.64 31.16 28.01
C ALA A 178 36.64 32.64 28.43
N ASN A 179 35.87 33.49 27.74
CA ASN A 179 35.79 34.92 28.03
C ASN A 179 34.41 35.46 27.64
N THR A 180 33.50 35.52 28.62
CA THR A 180 32.11 35.98 28.44
C THR A 180 31.98 37.40 27.89
N CYS A 181 33.04 38.20 27.92
CA CYS A 181 33.09 39.55 27.35
C CYS A 181 33.39 39.59 25.85
N CYS A 182 33.81 38.48 25.27
CA CYS A 182 34.17 38.39 23.86
C CYS A 182 33.25 37.43 23.10
N ASN A 183 33.06 37.75 21.82
CA ASN A 183 32.35 36.89 20.89
C ASN A 183 33.36 36.17 19.99
N ILE A 184 33.16 34.87 19.81
CA ILE A 184 33.90 34.06 18.85
C ILE A 184 33.02 33.73 17.65
N THR A 185 33.59 33.79 16.45
CA THR A 185 32.92 33.34 15.24
C THR A 185 33.42 31.96 14.87
N THR A 186 32.52 30.99 14.78
CA THR A 186 32.83 29.60 14.38
C THR A 186 32.02 29.24 13.13
N CYS A 187 32.56 28.38 12.27
CA CYS A 187 31.83 27.86 11.12
C CYS A 187 30.99 26.66 11.56
N LYS A 188 29.66 26.78 11.46
CA LYS A 188 28.74 25.66 11.71
C LYS A 188 28.29 25.07 10.37
N CYS A 189 27.97 23.78 10.38
CA CYS A 189 27.49 23.07 9.21
C CYS A 189 25.96 23.11 9.11
N ASN A 190 25.45 23.41 7.92
CA ASN A 190 24.04 23.26 7.56
C ASN A 190 23.92 22.56 6.20
N THR A 191 23.49 21.30 6.23
CA THR A 191 23.36 20.46 5.04
C THR A 191 22.35 20.98 4.02
N SER A 192 21.41 21.84 4.42
CA SER A 192 20.44 22.46 3.51
C SER A 192 21.05 23.53 2.61
N LEU A 193 22.24 24.03 2.96
CA LEU A 193 22.99 25.01 2.16
C LEU A 193 23.95 24.36 1.17
N CYS A 194 24.04 23.02 1.15
CA CYS A 194 24.86 22.29 0.20
C CYS A 194 24.34 22.50 -1.22
N LYS A 195 25.24 22.86 -2.14
CA LYS A 195 24.89 23.09 -3.54
C LYS A 195 24.62 21.79 -4.28
N GLU A 196 25.33 20.75 -3.91
CA GLU A 196 25.24 19.44 -4.54
C GLU A 196 24.00 18.70 -4.05
N LYS A 197 23.16 18.28 -5.00
CA LYS A 197 21.95 17.51 -4.74
C LYS A 197 22.20 16.04 -5.05
N ALA A 198 21.41 15.18 -4.42
CA ALA A 198 21.40 13.75 -4.70
C ALA A 198 21.24 13.50 -6.22
N PRO A 199 22.15 12.73 -6.86
CA PRO A 199 22.04 12.38 -8.26
C PRO A 199 20.86 11.42 -8.48
N LEU A 200 20.31 11.41 -9.69
CA LEU A 200 19.36 10.38 -10.11
C LEU A 200 20.15 9.14 -10.54
N CYS A 201 20.04 8.04 -9.80
CA CYS A 201 20.67 6.78 -10.17
C CYS A 201 19.90 6.08 -11.30
N ALA A 202 20.62 5.28 -12.08
CA ALA A 202 20.02 4.40 -13.08
C ALA A 202 19.13 3.33 -12.42
N LEU A 203 18.19 2.76 -13.19
CA LEU A 203 17.33 1.67 -12.72
C LEU A 203 18.17 0.51 -12.15
N GLY A 204 17.74 -0.04 -11.03
CA GLY A 204 18.48 -1.07 -10.28
C GLY A 204 19.54 -0.54 -9.31
N PHE A 205 19.72 0.78 -9.20
CA PHE A 205 20.64 1.43 -8.25
C PHE A 205 19.90 2.42 -7.35
N ASP A 206 20.29 2.46 -6.07
CA ASP A 206 19.79 3.42 -5.09
C ASP A 206 20.88 4.45 -4.74
N VAL A 207 20.45 5.67 -4.41
CA VAL A 207 21.35 6.72 -3.93
C VAL A 207 21.73 6.43 -2.48
N LYS A 208 23.02 6.30 -2.22
CA LYS A 208 23.61 6.23 -0.89
C LYS A 208 24.34 7.54 -0.58
N SER A 209 24.03 8.14 0.57
CA SER A 209 24.75 9.30 1.10
C SER A 209 25.72 8.88 2.21
N GLU A 210 26.90 9.50 2.21
CA GLU A 210 27.94 9.25 3.22
C GLU A 210 28.53 10.59 3.69
N MET A 211 28.68 10.76 5.01
CA MET A 211 29.33 11.93 5.60
C MET A 211 30.82 11.65 5.77
N VAL A 212 31.65 12.45 5.10
CA VAL A 212 33.12 12.34 5.19
C VAL A 212 33.62 13.25 6.32
N PRO A 213 34.50 12.78 7.22
CA PRO A 213 35.10 13.62 8.25
C PRO A 213 35.78 14.87 7.66
N GLY A 214 35.42 16.05 8.17
CA GLY A 214 35.93 17.32 7.66
C GLY A 214 35.19 17.86 6.43
N ARG A 215 34.05 17.27 6.05
CA ARG A 215 33.10 17.82 5.09
C ARG A 215 31.69 17.94 5.68
N CYS A 216 31.09 19.11 5.56
CA CYS A 216 29.72 19.39 5.96
C CYS A 216 28.71 18.71 5.02
N CYS A 217 28.96 18.75 3.72
CA CYS A 217 28.06 18.20 2.72
C CYS A 217 28.29 16.70 2.51
N PRO A 218 27.20 15.91 2.40
CA PRO A 218 27.29 14.48 2.16
C PRO A 218 27.79 14.20 0.74
N VAL A 219 28.56 13.12 0.60
CA VAL A 219 28.96 12.57 -0.71
C VAL A 219 27.91 11.55 -1.13
N TYR A 220 27.41 11.68 -2.35
CA TYR A 220 26.43 10.76 -2.92
C TYR A 220 27.11 9.73 -3.83
N SER A 221 26.65 8.48 -3.76
CA SER A 221 27.08 7.39 -4.64
C SER A 221 25.88 6.52 -5.00
N CYS A 222 25.88 5.95 -6.22
CA CYS A 222 24.85 5.00 -6.63
C CYS A 222 25.32 3.57 -6.31
N VAL A 223 24.54 2.85 -5.50
CA VAL A 223 24.85 1.47 -5.10
C VAL A 223 23.82 0.49 -5.66
N PRO A 224 24.21 -0.74 -6.05
CA PRO A 224 23.27 -1.70 -6.62
C PRO A 224 22.22 -2.15 -5.61
N LYS A 225 20.96 -2.28 -6.05
CA LYS A 225 19.82 -2.71 -5.22
C LYS A 225 19.70 -4.23 -5.04
N GLY A 226 20.52 -5.00 -5.76
CA GLY A 226 20.39 -6.47 -5.80
C GLY A 226 19.11 -6.93 -6.49
N VAL A 227 18.71 -6.24 -7.56
CA VAL A 227 17.54 -6.56 -8.39
C VAL A 227 17.97 -6.88 -9.82
N CYS A 228 17.12 -7.57 -10.57
CA CYS A 228 17.31 -7.69 -12.01
C CYS A 228 16.61 -6.53 -12.71
N VAL A 229 17.24 -6.01 -13.77
CA VAL A 229 16.63 -4.99 -14.63
C VAL A 229 16.48 -5.59 -16.01
N LEU A 230 15.25 -5.64 -16.51
CA LEU A 230 14.95 -6.00 -17.89
C LEU A 230 14.13 -4.88 -18.52
N GLU A 231 14.63 -4.35 -19.63
CA GLU A 231 14.09 -3.14 -20.27
C GLU A 231 14.02 -1.95 -19.30
N ASN A 232 12.81 -1.57 -18.87
CA ASN A 232 12.57 -0.45 -17.95
C ASN A 232 11.89 -0.89 -16.64
N ALA A 233 11.96 -2.18 -16.29
CA ALA A 233 11.33 -2.72 -15.10
C ALA A 233 12.35 -3.38 -14.15
N GLU A 234 12.13 -3.17 -12.84
CA GLU A 234 12.91 -3.78 -11.77
C GLU A 234 12.18 -5.04 -11.23
N TYR A 235 12.92 -6.14 -11.11
CA TYR A 235 12.42 -7.42 -10.65
C TYR A 235 13.17 -7.85 -9.39
N GLN A 236 12.43 -8.14 -8.33
CA GLN A 236 13.01 -8.69 -7.11
C GLN A 236 13.50 -10.13 -7.34
N PRO A 237 14.54 -10.58 -6.63
CA PRO A 237 14.98 -11.96 -6.73
C PRO A 237 13.87 -12.96 -6.42
N GLY A 238 13.77 -14.00 -7.24
CA GLY A 238 12.71 -15.00 -7.21
C GLY A 238 11.42 -14.61 -7.95
N SER A 239 11.27 -13.35 -8.38
CA SER A 239 10.08 -12.93 -9.14
C SER A 239 10.12 -13.41 -10.60
N PRO A 240 8.95 -13.77 -11.17
CA PRO A 240 8.84 -14.12 -12.58
C PRO A 240 9.01 -12.86 -13.45
N VAL A 241 9.88 -12.98 -14.45
CA VAL A 241 10.18 -11.91 -15.41
C VAL A 241 9.40 -12.19 -16.69
N TYR A 242 8.56 -11.24 -17.09
CA TYR A 242 7.75 -11.38 -18.29
C TYR A 242 8.63 -11.24 -19.53
N SER A 243 8.86 -12.35 -20.23
CA SER A 243 9.57 -12.38 -21.51
C SER A 243 8.62 -12.91 -22.60
N SER A 244 8.92 -14.06 -23.21
CA SER A 244 8.04 -14.72 -24.17
C SER A 244 7.09 -15.72 -23.49
N LYS A 245 5.94 -16.01 -24.11
CA LYS A 245 5.03 -17.09 -23.65
C LYS A 245 5.68 -18.50 -23.65
N CYS A 246 6.88 -18.65 -24.19
CA CYS A 246 7.61 -19.92 -24.28
C CYS A 246 8.79 -20.07 -23.32
N GLN A 247 9.10 -19.02 -22.56
CA GLN A 247 10.21 -19.03 -21.63
C GLN A 247 9.71 -18.61 -20.26
N HIS A 248 10.01 -19.44 -19.27
CA HIS A 248 9.84 -19.10 -17.87
C HIS A 248 11.15 -18.50 -17.36
N CYS A 249 11.14 -17.18 -17.20
CA CYS A 249 12.28 -16.41 -16.73
C CYS A 249 12.07 -15.98 -15.27
N VAL A 250 13.12 -16.09 -14.45
CA VAL A 250 13.11 -15.71 -13.04
C VAL A 250 14.34 -14.86 -12.74
N CYS A 251 14.16 -13.80 -11.96
CA CYS A 251 15.28 -13.03 -11.45
C CYS A 251 16.04 -13.83 -10.40
N THR A 252 17.34 -14.00 -10.57
CA THR A 252 18.18 -14.81 -9.65
C THR A 252 18.81 -13.93 -8.56
N ASN A 253 19.55 -14.57 -7.63
CA ASN A 253 20.43 -13.88 -6.67
C ASN A 253 21.88 -13.81 -7.17
N THR A 254 22.17 -14.26 -8.40
CA THR A 254 23.53 -14.21 -8.95
C THR A 254 23.76 -12.87 -9.63
N THR A 255 24.77 -12.15 -9.15
CA THR A 255 25.15 -10.83 -9.67
C THR A 255 26.06 -10.96 -10.88
N ASP A 256 25.80 -10.16 -11.91
CA ASP A 256 26.67 -10.03 -13.06
C ASP A 256 27.80 -9.04 -12.78
N SER A 257 29.05 -9.43 -13.08
CA SER A 257 30.23 -8.60 -12.88
C SER A 257 30.25 -7.33 -13.74
N ALA A 258 29.62 -7.35 -14.92
CA ALA A 258 29.61 -6.20 -15.83
C ALA A 258 28.56 -5.16 -15.42
N THR A 259 27.33 -5.60 -15.11
CA THR A 259 26.22 -4.69 -14.77
C THR A 259 26.07 -4.42 -13.27
N GLN A 260 26.72 -5.20 -12.40
CA GLN A 260 26.54 -5.17 -10.93
C GLN A 260 25.09 -5.44 -10.47
N LEU A 261 24.23 -5.91 -11.37
CA LEU A 261 22.82 -6.25 -11.13
C LEU A 261 22.63 -7.77 -11.16
N ASN A 262 21.48 -8.24 -10.70
CA ASN A 262 21.20 -9.68 -10.71
C ASN A 262 20.81 -10.18 -12.10
N LEU A 263 21.19 -11.42 -12.42
CA LEU A 263 20.96 -12.04 -13.71
C LEU A 263 19.55 -12.63 -13.82
N VAL A 264 18.92 -12.49 -14.98
CA VAL A 264 17.67 -13.18 -15.31
C VAL A 264 17.99 -14.54 -15.90
N SER A 265 17.45 -15.61 -15.30
CA SER A 265 17.62 -16.98 -15.79
C SER A 265 16.33 -17.47 -16.42
N CYS A 266 16.40 -17.89 -17.69
CA CYS A 266 15.26 -18.37 -18.47
C CYS A 266 15.36 -19.86 -18.75
N SER A 267 14.23 -20.55 -18.62
CA SER A 267 14.06 -21.97 -18.95
C SER A 267 12.91 -22.14 -19.94
N HIS A 268 13.00 -23.12 -20.84
CA HIS A 268 11.92 -23.40 -21.77
C HIS A 268 10.75 -24.08 -21.07
N VAL A 269 9.52 -23.63 -21.36
CA VAL A 269 8.31 -24.25 -20.82
C VAL A 269 8.15 -25.65 -21.44
N PRO A 270 8.10 -26.73 -20.62
CA PRO A 270 7.91 -28.08 -21.15
C PRO A 270 6.47 -28.25 -21.66
N CYS A 271 6.30 -28.55 -22.94
CA CYS A 271 5.00 -28.82 -23.55
C CYS A 271 4.64 -30.31 -23.49
N ASN A 272 3.38 -30.62 -23.23
CA ASN A 272 2.88 -31.98 -23.36
C ASN A 272 2.80 -32.36 -24.85
N THR A 273 3.52 -33.41 -25.25
CA THR A 273 3.57 -33.90 -26.63
C THR A 273 2.56 -35.00 -26.93
N THR A 274 1.75 -35.39 -25.94
CA THR A 274 0.77 -36.48 -26.06
C THR A 274 -0.61 -35.99 -25.67
N CYS A 275 -1.60 -36.25 -26.52
CA CYS A 275 -3.01 -35.99 -26.24
C CYS A 275 -3.73 -37.27 -25.83
N ASP A 276 -4.84 -37.10 -25.13
CA ASP A 276 -5.73 -38.20 -24.79
C ASP A 276 -6.33 -38.87 -26.04
N ILE A 277 -6.77 -40.11 -25.90
CA ILE A 277 -7.30 -40.93 -27.00
C ILE A 277 -8.47 -40.21 -27.68
N GLY A 278 -8.40 -40.02 -29.00
CA GLY A 278 -9.42 -39.32 -29.80
C GLY A 278 -9.17 -37.82 -30.01
N PHE A 279 -8.06 -37.30 -29.48
CA PHE A 279 -7.59 -35.93 -29.65
C PHE A 279 -6.24 -35.90 -30.38
N GLU A 280 -6.02 -34.88 -31.22
CA GLU A 280 -4.75 -34.66 -31.91
C GLU A 280 -4.20 -33.26 -31.61
N LEU A 281 -2.89 -33.10 -31.72
CA LEU A 281 -2.22 -31.83 -31.49
C LEU A 281 -2.45 -30.89 -32.68
N VAL A 282 -3.01 -29.72 -32.40
CA VAL A 282 -3.23 -28.64 -33.36
C VAL A 282 -2.44 -27.41 -32.94
N ASP A 283 -1.82 -26.75 -33.93
CA ASP A 283 -1.09 -25.50 -33.71
C ASP A 283 -2.08 -24.39 -33.36
N ALA A 284 -1.90 -23.79 -32.17
CA ALA A 284 -2.71 -22.68 -31.70
C ALA A 284 -1.94 -21.36 -31.90
N PRO A 285 -2.38 -20.47 -32.81
CA PRO A 285 -1.66 -19.23 -33.08
C PRO A 285 -1.61 -18.34 -31.83
N GLY A 286 -0.40 -17.95 -31.41
CA GLY A 286 -0.16 -17.07 -30.25
C GLY A 286 0.03 -17.78 -28.91
N GLU A 287 0.16 -19.11 -28.90
CA GLU A 287 0.44 -19.95 -27.72
C GLU A 287 1.77 -20.69 -27.91
N CYS A 288 2.47 -21.01 -26.82
CA CYS A 288 3.75 -21.72 -26.92
C CYS A 288 3.58 -23.21 -27.26
N CYS A 289 2.61 -23.85 -26.60
CA CYS A 289 2.36 -25.27 -26.74
C CYS A 289 1.16 -25.52 -27.67
N ARG A 290 1.23 -26.61 -28.44
CA ARG A 290 0.12 -27.12 -29.24
C ARG A 290 -1.06 -27.50 -28.33
N LYS A 291 -2.29 -27.31 -28.81
CA LYS A 291 -3.51 -27.65 -28.09
C LYS A 291 -4.07 -28.98 -28.60
N CYS A 292 -4.61 -29.79 -27.70
CA CYS A 292 -5.30 -31.03 -28.08
C CYS A 292 -6.72 -30.70 -28.54
N GLU A 293 -7.03 -30.94 -29.81
CA GLU A 293 -8.38 -30.78 -30.38
C GLU A 293 -8.99 -32.15 -30.66
N GLN A 294 -10.29 -32.29 -30.38
CA GLN A 294 -10.99 -33.56 -30.57
C GLN A 294 -11.18 -33.83 -32.06
N THR A 295 -10.62 -34.94 -32.56
CA THR A 295 -10.73 -35.36 -33.97
C THR A 295 -11.67 -36.55 -34.16
N HIS A 296 -11.92 -37.32 -33.10
CA HIS A 296 -12.75 -38.54 -33.14
C HIS A 296 -13.82 -38.55 -32.04
N CYS A 297 -14.96 -39.18 -32.32
CA CYS A 297 -15.94 -39.48 -31.27
C CYS A 297 -15.46 -40.69 -30.46
N ILE A 298 -15.56 -40.57 -29.13
CA ILE A 298 -15.18 -41.63 -28.19
C ILE A 298 -16.48 -42.14 -27.56
N ILE A 299 -16.76 -43.43 -27.72
CA ILE A 299 -17.94 -44.08 -27.11
C ILE A 299 -17.46 -45.11 -26.10
N ASN A 300 -17.73 -44.84 -24.83
CA ASN A 300 -17.31 -45.68 -23.71
C ASN A 300 -18.32 -46.80 -23.48
N ARG A 301 -17.86 -48.05 -23.47
CA ARG A 301 -18.69 -49.20 -23.07
C ARG A 301 -18.40 -49.64 -21.63
N PRO A 302 -19.34 -50.35 -20.98
CA PRO A 302 -19.19 -50.82 -19.60
C PRO A 302 -17.97 -51.74 -19.36
N ASP A 303 -17.46 -52.39 -20.40
CA ASP A 303 -16.33 -53.34 -20.32
C ASP A 303 -14.94 -52.66 -20.44
N ASN A 304 -14.81 -51.36 -20.17
CA ASN A 304 -13.59 -50.55 -20.42
C ASN A 304 -13.10 -50.52 -21.88
N GLN A 305 -13.90 -51.01 -22.83
CA GLN A 305 -13.60 -50.95 -24.25
C GLN A 305 -14.23 -49.69 -24.85
N HIS A 306 -13.44 -48.93 -25.63
CA HIS A 306 -13.90 -47.71 -26.28
C HIS A 306 -13.95 -47.88 -27.80
N PHE A 307 -14.96 -47.29 -28.45
CA PHE A 307 -14.97 -47.13 -29.89
C PHE A 307 -14.51 -45.74 -30.26
N ILE A 308 -13.51 -45.67 -31.15
CA ILE A 308 -13.05 -44.44 -31.79
C ILE A 308 -13.65 -44.42 -33.19
N LEU A 309 -14.54 -43.47 -33.44
CA LEU A 309 -15.24 -43.32 -34.71
C LEU A 309 -14.87 -41.98 -35.34
N LYS A 310 -14.57 -41.97 -36.65
CA LYS A 310 -14.43 -40.72 -37.41
C LYS A 310 -15.82 -40.16 -37.72
N PRO A 311 -15.97 -38.84 -37.87
CA PRO A 311 -17.24 -38.27 -38.29
C PRO A 311 -17.70 -38.85 -39.65
N GLY A 312 -18.90 -39.42 -39.67
CA GLY A 312 -19.47 -40.18 -40.78
C GLY A 312 -19.44 -41.70 -40.60
N ASP A 313 -18.64 -42.22 -39.67
CA ASP A 313 -18.57 -43.66 -39.40
C ASP A 313 -19.78 -44.16 -38.61
N MET A 314 -20.22 -45.39 -38.93
CA MET A 314 -21.22 -46.14 -38.17
C MET A 314 -20.72 -47.57 -37.92
N LYS A 315 -20.83 -48.05 -36.68
CA LYS A 315 -20.50 -49.43 -36.30
C LYS A 315 -21.66 -50.08 -35.55
N SER A 316 -21.97 -51.34 -35.88
CA SER A 316 -22.90 -52.16 -35.10
C SER A 316 -22.24 -52.68 -33.83
N ASP A 317 -23.04 -52.89 -32.78
CA ASP A 317 -22.55 -53.57 -31.58
C ASP A 317 -22.32 -55.07 -31.86
N PRO A 318 -21.11 -55.61 -31.64
CA PRO A 318 -20.84 -57.04 -31.75
C PRO A 318 -21.71 -57.93 -30.86
N LYS A 319 -22.25 -57.41 -29.75
CA LYS A 319 -23.10 -58.15 -28.81
C LYS A 319 -24.60 -57.97 -29.08
N ASN A 320 -25.00 -56.92 -29.79
CA ASN A 320 -26.40 -56.61 -30.10
C ASN A 320 -26.54 -56.03 -31.51
N ASN A 321 -26.99 -56.86 -32.45
CA ASN A 321 -27.17 -56.47 -33.85
C ASN A 321 -28.21 -55.35 -34.07
N CYS A 322 -29.00 -55.01 -33.06
CA CYS A 322 -29.97 -53.92 -33.11
C CYS A 322 -29.40 -52.57 -32.68
N THR A 323 -28.23 -52.52 -32.04
CA THR A 323 -27.60 -51.29 -31.56
C THR A 323 -26.49 -50.84 -32.51
N PHE A 324 -26.53 -49.58 -32.92
CA PHE A 324 -25.53 -48.97 -33.78
C PHE A 324 -25.00 -47.69 -33.13
N PHE A 325 -23.71 -47.47 -33.31
CA PHE A 325 -22.98 -46.31 -32.84
C PHE A 325 -22.58 -45.49 -34.05
N SER A 326 -22.92 -44.20 -34.07
CA SER A 326 -22.51 -43.30 -35.15
C SER A 326 -21.88 -42.03 -34.61
N CYS A 327 -20.95 -41.46 -35.37
CA CYS A 327 -20.30 -40.19 -35.07
C CYS A 327 -20.64 -39.19 -36.17
N VAL A 328 -21.15 -38.01 -35.81
CA VAL A 328 -21.44 -36.94 -36.76
C VAL A 328 -20.79 -35.64 -36.31
N LYS A 329 -20.31 -34.83 -37.25
CA LYS A 329 -19.76 -33.50 -36.98
C LYS A 329 -20.82 -32.45 -37.33
N ILE A 330 -21.36 -31.78 -36.32
CA ILE A 330 -22.40 -30.75 -36.46
C ILE A 330 -21.86 -29.46 -35.83
N HIS A 331 -21.87 -28.34 -36.56
CA HIS A 331 -21.36 -27.04 -36.09
C HIS A 331 -19.97 -27.10 -35.45
N ASN A 332 -19.07 -27.89 -36.05
CA ASN A 332 -17.69 -28.12 -35.56
C ASN A 332 -17.58 -28.90 -34.23
N GLN A 333 -18.67 -29.46 -33.72
CA GLN A 333 -18.71 -30.35 -32.56
C GLN A 333 -18.93 -31.80 -33.02
N LEU A 334 -18.16 -32.73 -32.44
CA LEU A 334 -18.31 -34.16 -32.68
C LEU A 334 -19.36 -34.73 -31.73
N ILE A 335 -20.44 -35.27 -32.28
CA ILE A 335 -21.57 -35.83 -31.53
C ILE A 335 -21.65 -37.32 -31.82
N SER A 336 -21.47 -38.13 -30.79
CA SER A 336 -21.75 -39.56 -30.83
C SER A 336 -23.22 -39.82 -30.55
N SER A 337 -23.88 -40.63 -31.38
CA SER A 337 -25.25 -41.09 -31.15
C SER A 337 -25.34 -42.61 -31.13
N VAL A 338 -26.21 -43.12 -30.27
CA VAL A 338 -26.56 -44.54 -30.17
C VAL A 338 -27.96 -44.70 -30.74
N SER A 339 -28.10 -45.50 -31.80
CA SER A 339 -29.38 -45.84 -32.40
C SER A 339 -29.71 -47.30 -32.13
N ASN A 340 -30.92 -47.55 -31.63
CA ASN A 340 -31.44 -48.89 -31.40
C ASN A 340 -32.58 -49.15 -32.37
N ILE A 341 -32.49 -50.22 -33.15
CA ILE A 341 -33.57 -50.68 -34.02
C ILE A 341 -34.60 -51.42 -33.16
N THR A 342 -35.81 -50.89 -33.07
CA THR A 342 -36.97 -51.54 -32.46
C THR A 342 -37.72 -52.37 -33.50
N CYS A 343 -37.89 -53.67 -33.27
CA CYS A 343 -38.63 -54.54 -34.17
C CYS A 343 -40.13 -54.53 -33.84
N PRO A 344 -41.02 -54.59 -34.85
CA PRO A 344 -42.45 -54.79 -34.62
C PRO A 344 -42.72 -56.18 -34.03
N ASP A 345 -43.85 -56.31 -33.32
CA ASP A 345 -44.29 -57.57 -32.73
C ASP A 345 -44.37 -58.68 -33.80
N PHE A 346 -43.72 -59.81 -33.53
CA PHE A 346 -43.58 -60.91 -34.47
C PHE A 346 -44.30 -62.15 -33.96
N ASP A 347 -45.38 -62.53 -34.65
CA ASP A 347 -46.13 -63.75 -34.35
C ASP A 347 -45.72 -64.90 -35.31
N PRO A 348 -44.98 -65.91 -34.83
CA PRO A 348 -44.50 -67.02 -35.64
C PRO A 348 -45.64 -67.93 -36.17
N THR A 349 -46.86 -67.84 -35.64
CA THR A 349 -47.99 -68.69 -36.05
C THR A 349 -48.59 -68.29 -37.40
N THR A 350 -48.40 -67.02 -37.80
CA THR A 350 -48.88 -66.46 -39.07
C THR A 350 -47.99 -66.79 -40.28
N CYS A 351 -46.85 -67.42 -40.01
CA CYS A 351 -45.80 -67.73 -40.98
C CYS A 351 -45.92 -69.16 -41.53
N LEU A 352 -45.46 -69.37 -42.78
CA LEU A 352 -45.21 -70.73 -43.28
C LEU A 352 -44.10 -71.39 -42.45
N PRO A 353 -44.27 -72.67 -42.01
CA PRO A 353 -43.24 -73.38 -41.26
C PRO A 353 -41.92 -73.44 -42.04
N GLY A 354 -40.82 -73.01 -41.43
CA GLY A 354 -39.49 -72.96 -42.06
C GLY A 354 -39.18 -71.69 -42.86
N SER A 355 -40.10 -70.72 -42.96
CA SER A 355 -39.88 -69.47 -43.71
C SER A 355 -39.31 -68.30 -42.88
N ILE A 356 -39.09 -68.50 -41.57
CA ILE A 356 -38.62 -67.46 -40.66
C ILE A 356 -37.13 -67.24 -40.89
N THR A 357 -36.77 -66.04 -41.33
CA THR A 357 -35.39 -65.62 -41.57
C THR A 357 -35.11 -64.30 -40.86
N LEU A 358 -33.86 -64.06 -40.48
CA LEU A 358 -33.44 -62.74 -40.02
C LEU A 358 -33.31 -61.79 -41.21
N MET A 359 -33.65 -60.52 -40.98
CA MET A 359 -33.37 -59.46 -41.93
C MET A 359 -31.84 -59.33 -42.15
N PRO A 360 -31.40 -58.74 -43.28
CA PRO A 360 -29.97 -58.62 -43.60
C PRO A 360 -29.13 -57.88 -42.53
N ASN A 361 -29.76 -57.03 -41.72
CA ASN A 361 -29.15 -56.33 -40.59
C ASN A 361 -29.06 -57.18 -39.30
N GLY A 362 -29.52 -58.43 -39.32
CA GLY A 362 -29.39 -59.39 -38.21
C GLY A 362 -30.19 -59.06 -36.95
N CYS A 363 -31.07 -58.05 -36.98
CA CYS A 363 -31.81 -57.55 -35.82
C CYS A 363 -33.25 -58.09 -35.76
N CYS A 364 -34.05 -57.91 -36.83
CA CYS A 364 -35.46 -58.29 -36.84
C CYS A 364 -35.73 -59.57 -37.64
N LYS A 365 -36.80 -60.29 -37.27
CA LYS A 365 -37.24 -61.53 -37.95
C LYS A 365 -38.31 -61.21 -39.00
N LYS A 366 -38.25 -61.88 -40.14
CA LYS A 366 -39.24 -61.82 -41.24
C LYS A 366 -39.66 -63.23 -41.65
N CYS A 367 -40.83 -63.40 -42.25
CA CYS A 367 -41.31 -64.69 -42.76
C CYS A 367 -42.21 -64.55 -43.98
N ILE A 368 -42.53 -65.66 -44.64
CA ILE A 368 -43.51 -65.70 -45.74
C ILE A 368 -44.89 -66.02 -45.14
N PRO A 369 -45.88 -65.12 -45.25
CA PRO A 369 -47.22 -65.35 -44.72
C PRO A 369 -47.98 -66.42 -45.55
N ARG A 370 -48.91 -67.14 -44.92
CA ARG A 370 -49.72 -68.18 -45.60
C ARG A 370 -50.67 -67.55 -46.65
N ASN A 371 -50.87 -68.23 -47.79
CA ASN A 371 -51.51 -67.72 -49.02
C ASN A 371 -52.99 -67.28 -48.94
N GLU A 372 -53.67 -67.37 -47.79
CA GLU A 372 -55.05 -66.85 -47.61
C GLU A 372 -55.09 -65.34 -47.29
N THR A 373 -53.94 -64.67 -47.15
CA THR A 373 -53.86 -63.25 -46.78
C THR A 373 -53.33 -62.35 -47.90
N ARG A 374 -53.85 -62.46 -49.14
CA ARG A 374 -53.76 -61.33 -50.09
C ARG A 374 -54.78 -60.28 -49.68
N ILE A 375 -54.38 -59.37 -48.81
CA ILE A 375 -55.20 -58.22 -48.42
C ILE A 375 -55.33 -57.33 -49.67
N PRO A 376 -56.53 -57.12 -50.24
CA PRO A 376 -56.71 -56.21 -51.36
C PRO A 376 -56.35 -54.79 -50.95
N CYS A 377 -55.87 -53.97 -51.89
CA CYS A 377 -55.58 -52.56 -51.62
C CYS A 377 -56.85 -51.84 -51.14
N SER A 378 -56.88 -51.46 -49.86
CA SER A 378 -58.04 -50.81 -49.22
C SER A 378 -57.61 -49.74 -48.23
N THR A 379 -58.56 -48.88 -47.86
CA THR A 379 -58.38 -47.89 -46.79
C THR A 379 -58.45 -48.57 -45.43
N ILE A 380 -57.44 -48.33 -44.59
CA ILE A 380 -57.46 -48.75 -43.19
C ILE A 380 -57.55 -47.49 -42.33
N PRO A 381 -58.57 -47.38 -41.45
CA PRO A 381 -58.70 -46.24 -40.56
C PRO A 381 -57.58 -46.23 -39.52
N MET A 382 -56.97 -45.07 -39.32
CA MET A 382 -55.99 -44.80 -38.28
C MET A 382 -56.34 -43.52 -37.53
N THR A 383 -56.18 -43.54 -36.22
CA THR A 383 -56.32 -42.34 -35.38
C THR A 383 -54.94 -41.76 -35.13
N LYS A 384 -54.75 -40.49 -35.46
CA LYS A 384 -53.49 -39.77 -35.24
C LYS A 384 -53.76 -38.52 -34.39
N ILE A 385 -52.84 -38.23 -33.48
CA ILE A 385 -52.85 -36.95 -32.77
C ILE A 385 -52.15 -35.94 -33.68
N VAL A 386 -52.85 -34.87 -34.02
CA VAL A 386 -52.30 -33.75 -34.76
C VAL A 386 -52.05 -32.61 -33.80
N THR A 387 -50.85 -32.04 -33.91
CA THR A 387 -50.42 -30.88 -33.15
C THR A 387 -50.18 -29.74 -34.12
N ASP A 388 -50.90 -28.65 -33.95
CA ASP A 388 -50.74 -27.43 -34.75
C ASP A 388 -50.65 -26.23 -33.81
N ALA A 389 -49.55 -25.50 -33.90
CA ALA A 389 -49.22 -24.37 -33.02
C ALA A 389 -49.40 -24.64 -31.51
N GLY A 390 -49.08 -25.86 -31.05
CA GLY A 390 -49.16 -26.23 -29.62
C GLY A 390 -50.52 -26.74 -29.14
N CYS A 391 -51.56 -26.70 -29.98
CA CYS A 391 -52.86 -27.28 -29.69
C CYS A 391 -52.94 -28.72 -30.22
N THR A 392 -53.59 -29.61 -29.48
CA THR A 392 -53.66 -31.04 -29.83
C THR A 392 -55.09 -31.51 -30.05
N GLY A 393 -55.29 -32.37 -31.04
CA GLY A 393 -56.57 -33.02 -31.29
C GLY A 393 -56.39 -34.38 -31.96
N LYS A 394 -57.33 -35.29 -31.70
CA LYS A 394 -57.34 -36.62 -32.31
C LYS A 394 -58.14 -36.56 -33.61
N ILE A 395 -57.52 -36.94 -34.72
CA ILE A 395 -58.20 -37.12 -36.01
C ILE A 395 -58.23 -38.59 -36.38
N THR A 396 -59.28 -39.01 -37.08
CA THR A 396 -59.34 -40.34 -37.72
C THR A 396 -59.18 -40.15 -39.22
N THR A 397 -58.07 -40.63 -39.75
CA THR A 397 -57.75 -40.60 -41.19
C THR A 397 -57.43 -42.00 -41.68
N ASN A 398 -57.63 -42.27 -42.97
CA ASN A 398 -57.31 -43.58 -43.52
C ASN A 398 -55.90 -43.58 -44.12
N TYR A 399 -55.23 -44.72 -44.12
CA TYR A 399 -54.04 -44.96 -44.95
C TYR A 399 -54.29 -46.13 -45.90
N CYS A 400 -53.57 -46.16 -47.01
CA CYS A 400 -53.68 -47.22 -48.00
C CYS A 400 -52.76 -48.38 -47.65
N SER A 401 -53.31 -49.59 -47.59
CA SER A 401 -52.53 -50.81 -47.39
C SER A 401 -53.17 -51.96 -48.15
N GLY A 402 -52.34 -52.89 -48.60
CA GLY A 402 -52.75 -54.07 -49.34
C GLY A 402 -51.76 -54.42 -50.45
N SER A 403 -52.05 -55.52 -51.13
CA SER A 403 -51.19 -56.10 -52.16
C SER A 403 -51.69 -55.73 -53.56
N CYS A 404 -50.79 -55.25 -54.40
CA CYS A 404 -51.05 -54.92 -55.80
C CYS A 404 -50.24 -55.84 -56.73
N GLY A 405 -50.80 -56.15 -57.90
CA GLY A 405 -50.20 -57.10 -58.84
C GLY A 405 -49.02 -56.48 -59.58
N THR A 406 -47.86 -57.12 -59.51
CA THR A 406 -46.68 -56.75 -60.30
C THR A 406 -46.27 -57.93 -61.17
N PHE A 407 -45.79 -57.67 -62.38
CA PHE A 407 -45.26 -58.71 -63.28
C PHE A 407 -44.11 -58.20 -64.14
N ALA A 408 -43.31 -59.16 -64.62
CA ALA A 408 -42.29 -58.95 -65.63
C ALA A 408 -42.45 -60.06 -66.69
N MET A 409 -42.64 -59.68 -67.95
CA MET A 409 -42.94 -60.61 -69.04
C MET A 409 -42.21 -60.18 -70.31
N TYR A 410 -41.69 -61.14 -71.09
CA TYR A 410 -41.00 -60.81 -72.34
C TYR A 410 -41.99 -60.37 -73.42
N SER A 411 -41.83 -59.16 -73.97
CA SER A 411 -42.60 -58.68 -75.13
C SER A 411 -41.80 -58.95 -76.39
N ALA A 412 -42.39 -59.73 -77.30
CA ALA A 412 -41.80 -60.03 -78.59
C ALA A 412 -41.74 -58.79 -79.50
N GLU A 413 -42.71 -57.86 -79.38
CA GLU A 413 -42.72 -56.60 -80.15
C GLU A 413 -41.59 -55.65 -79.72
N ALA A 414 -41.29 -55.58 -78.42
CA ALA A 414 -40.25 -54.72 -77.89
C ALA A 414 -38.86 -55.39 -77.84
N GLN A 415 -38.78 -56.70 -78.14
CA GLN A 415 -37.59 -57.55 -77.95
C GLN A 415 -36.93 -57.37 -76.58
N ALA A 416 -37.74 -57.11 -75.55
CA ALA A 416 -37.29 -56.77 -74.21
C ALA A 416 -38.29 -57.27 -73.15
N LEU A 417 -37.86 -57.27 -71.88
CA LEU A 417 -38.76 -57.54 -70.76
C LEU A 417 -39.65 -56.32 -70.50
N ASP A 418 -40.96 -56.52 -70.58
CA ASP A 418 -41.98 -55.56 -70.18
C ASP A 418 -42.25 -55.71 -68.67
N HIS A 419 -42.25 -54.58 -67.96
CA HIS A 419 -42.37 -54.53 -66.51
C HIS A 419 -43.59 -53.71 -66.13
N LYS A 420 -44.54 -54.33 -65.43
CA LYS A 420 -45.68 -53.62 -64.83
C LYS A 420 -45.59 -53.70 -63.32
N CYS A 421 -45.29 -52.57 -62.70
CA CYS A 421 -45.29 -52.42 -61.25
C CYS A 421 -46.52 -51.60 -60.82
N SER A 422 -47.41 -52.15 -60.01
CA SER A 422 -48.49 -51.39 -59.39
C SER A 422 -48.33 -51.34 -57.87
N CYS A 423 -48.57 -50.16 -57.28
CA CYS A 423 -48.51 -49.90 -55.85
C CYS A 423 -49.86 -49.45 -55.31
N CYS A 424 -50.18 -49.81 -54.07
CA CYS A 424 -51.41 -49.38 -53.40
C CYS A 424 -51.29 -47.90 -53.01
N LYS A 425 -52.03 -47.02 -53.70
CA LYS A 425 -51.97 -45.56 -53.51
C LYS A 425 -53.36 -44.96 -53.34
N GLU A 426 -53.42 -43.74 -52.81
CA GLU A 426 -54.64 -42.97 -52.66
C GLU A 426 -55.25 -42.66 -54.04
N GLN A 427 -56.54 -42.98 -54.21
CA GLN A 427 -57.27 -42.70 -55.44
C GLN A 427 -58.11 -41.42 -55.28
N ARG A 428 -58.76 -41.25 -54.13
CA ARG A 428 -59.58 -40.08 -53.82
C ARG A 428 -59.28 -39.59 -52.42
N THR A 429 -59.15 -38.28 -52.28
CA THR A 429 -58.92 -37.61 -51.01
C THR A 429 -59.90 -36.46 -50.81
N SER A 430 -60.35 -36.25 -49.58
CA SER A 430 -61.18 -35.10 -49.17
C SER A 430 -60.45 -34.25 -48.14
N ARG A 431 -60.81 -32.96 -48.01
CA ARG A 431 -60.32 -32.11 -46.90
C ARG A 431 -61.36 -32.09 -45.79
N ARG A 432 -60.98 -32.48 -44.57
CA ARG A 432 -61.84 -32.47 -43.38
C ARG A 432 -61.30 -31.50 -42.34
N GLN A 433 -62.19 -30.92 -41.53
CA GLN A 433 -61.82 -30.04 -40.42
C GLN A 433 -62.05 -30.71 -39.07
N VAL A 434 -61.17 -30.43 -38.12
CA VAL A 434 -61.28 -30.83 -36.72
C VAL A 434 -61.02 -29.62 -35.83
N VAL A 435 -61.65 -29.58 -34.66
CA VAL A 435 -61.35 -28.59 -33.63
C VAL A 435 -60.30 -29.16 -32.68
N LEU A 436 -59.15 -28.49 -32.56
CA LEU A 436 -58.05 -28.83 -31.66
C LEU A 436 -58.25 -28.12 -30.32
N SER A 437 -57.91 -28.81 -29.22
CA SER A 437 -57.94 -28.26 -27.87
C SER A 437 -56.57 -27.73 -27.48
N CYS A 438 -56.51 -26.46 -27.07
CA CYS A 438 -55.29 -25.79 -26.66
C CYS A 438 -55.15 -25.81 -25.12
N PRO A 439 -53.92 -25.80 -24.57
CA PRO A 439 -53.70 -25.80 -23.11
C PRO A 439 -54.27 -24.58 -22.39
N ASP A 440 -54.51 -23.48 -23.10
CA ASP A 440 -55.08 -22.22 -22.60
C ASP A 440 -56.62 -22.22 -22.52
N GLY A 441 -57.27 -23.34 -22.85
CA GLY A 441 -58.73 -23.48 -22.88
C GLY A 441 -59.40 -22.98 -24.16
N SER A 442 -58.63 -22.45 -25.12
CA SER A 442 -59.13 -22.07 -26.44
C SER A 442 -59.28 -23.26 -27.39
N SER A 443 -60.06 -23.09 -28.46
CA SER A 443 -60.31 -24.12 -29.46
C SER A 443 -59.98 -23.61 -30.86
N ARG A 444 -59.19 -24.36 -31.64
CA ARG A 444 -58.69 -23.95 -32.96
C ARG A 444 -59.07 -24.93 -34.06
N SER A 445 -59.64 -24.45 -35.17
CA SER A 445 -59.96 -25.30 -36.32
C SER A 445 -58.72 -25.63 -37.15
N HIS A 446 -58.50 -26.92 -37.46
CA HIS A 446 -57.41 -27.43 -38.27
C HIS A 446 -57.96 -28.29 -39.42
N THR A 447 -57.46 -28.06 -40.64
CA THR A 447 -57.90 -28.79 -41.85
C THR A 447 -56.86 -29.83 -42.23
N TYR A 448 -57.27 -31.08 -42.43
CA TYR A 448 -56.40 -32.18 -42.84
C TYR A 448 -56.95 -32.92 -44.06
N THR A 449 -56.07 -33.60 -44.79
CA THR A 449 -56.44 -34.46 -45.93
C THR A 449 -56.82 -35.85 -45.44
N HIS A 450 -58.02 -36.31 -45.79
CA HIS A 450 -58.56 -37.63 -45.48
C HIS A 450 -58.59 -38.47 -46.76
N ILE A 451 -58.13 -39.72 -46.69
CA ILE A 451 -58.15 -40.65 -47.84
C ILE A 451 -59.51 -41.36 -47.87
N GLU A 452 -60.27 -41.16 -48.95
CA GLU A 452 -61.60 -41.77 -49.14
C GLU A 452 -61.49 -43.18 -49.73
N SER A 453 -60.60 -43.37 -50.71
CA SER A 453 -60.38 -44.69 -51.34
C SER A 453 -58.94 -44.89 -51.79
N CYS A 454 -58.53 -46.16 -51.83
CA CYS A 454 -57.22 -46.60 -52.30
C CYS A 454 -57.39 -47.56 -53.48
N LEU A 455 -56.45 -47.52 -54.42
CA LEU A 455 -56.42 -48.44 -55.57
C LEU A 455 -54.97 -48.75 -55.96
N CYS A 456 -54.78 -49.89 -56.64
CA CYS A 456 -53.52 -50.20 -57.28
C CYS A 456 -53.29 -49.26 -58.48
N GLN A 457 -52.23 -48.46 -58.41
CA GLN A 457 -51.83 -47.53 -59.47
C GLN A 457 -50.49 -47.95 -60.06
N ASP A 458 -50.38 -47.86 -61.38
CA ASP A 458 -49.16 -48.22 -62.11
C ASP A 458 -48.03 -47.22 -61.81
N THR A 459 -46.83 -47.76 -61.64
CA THR A 459 -45.61 -47.04 -61.30
C THR A 459 -44.46 -47.58 -62.16
N VAL A 460 -43.57 -46.70 -62.59
CA VAL A 460 -42.40 -47.09 -63.36
C VAL A 460 -41.32 -47.56 -62.39
N CYS A 461 -40.91 -48.82 -62.53
CA CYS A 461 -39.78 -49.39 -61.79
C CYS A 461 -38.47 -49.03 -62.53
N GLU A 462 -37.78 -47.97 -62.10
CA GLU A 462 -36.45 -47.67 -62.65
C GLU A 462 -35.43 -48.72 -62.21
N ILE A 463 -34.79 -49.37 -63.18
CA ILE A 463 -33.62 -50.22 -62.95
C ILE A 463 -32.42 -49.28 -62.73
N PRO A 464 -31.65 -49.38 -61.64
CA PRO A 464 -30.48 -48.53 -61.44
C PRO A 464 -29.44 -48.84 -62.54
N LEU A 465 -29.31 -47.95 -63.51
CA LEU A 465 -28.20 -47.97 -64.46
C LEU A 465 -26.92 -47.69 -63.67
N ALA A 466 -25.97 -48.63 -63.72
CA ALA A 466 -24.62 -48.46 -63.20
C ALA A 466 -24.04 -47.14 -63.74
N GLN A 467 -23.81 -46.18 -62.84
CA GLN A 467 -23.20 -44.89 -63.17
C GLN A 467 -21.81 -45.10 -63.75
N ARG A 468 -21.70 -45.07 -65.09
CA ARG A 468 -20.42 -44.83 -65.76
C ARG A 468 -19.98 -43.40 -65.45
N ARG A 469 -18.82 -43.29 -64.82
CA ARG A 469 -18.11 -42.04 -64.53
C ARG A 469 -17.75 -41.29 -65.83
N VAL A 470 -18.20 -40.03 -65.92
CA VAL A 470 -17.46 -38.76 -66.21
C VAL A 470 -16.70 -38.70 -67.58
N PRO A 471 -16.80 -37.61 -68.40
CA PRO A 471 -16.41 -36.27 -67.97
C PRO A 471 -17.23 -35.05 -68.38
N SER A 472 -17.10 -34.06 -67.49
CA SER A 472 -17.48 -32.65 -67.57
C SER A 472 -16.95 -31.95 -68.83
N ARG A 473 -17.87 -31.40 -69.63
CA ARG A 473 -17.55 -30.40 -70.66
C ARG A 473 -17.27 -29.05 -69.99
N GLY A 474 -16.05 -28.55 -70.20
CA GLY A 474 -15.63 -27.22 -69.78
C GLY A 474 -16.48 -26.11 -70.41
N ARG A 475 -16.84 -25.14 -69.58
CA ARG A 475 -17.42 -23.85 -69.97
C ARG A 475 -16.34 -23.05 -70.72
N ARG A 476 -16.52 -22.82 -72.03
CA ARG A 476 -15.84 -21.73 -72.75
C ARG A 476 -16.79 -20.53 -72.78
N SER A 477 -16.41 -19.50 -72.03
CA SER A 477 -16.95 -18.15 -72.10
C SER A 477 -16.36 -17.40 -73.29
N SER A 478 -17.24 -16.77 -74.06
CA SER A 478 -16.97 -15.91 -75.20
C SER A 478 -16.16 -14.67 -74.81
N SER A 479 -15.16 -14.32 -75.62
CA SER A 479 -14.55 -12.99 -75.66
C SER A 479 -14.71 -12.39 -77.07
N GLN A 480 -15.17 -11.15 -77.09
CA GLN A 480 -15.51 -10.36 -78.27
C GLN A 480 -14.28 -9.92 -79.05
N VAL A 481 -14.49 -9.83 -80.36
CA VAL A 481 -13.64 -9.22 -81.38
C VAL A 481 -13.67 -7.70 -81.27
N LEU A 482 -12.50 -7.06 -81.30
CA LEU A 482 -12.34 -5.66 -81.73
C LEU A 482 -11.14 -5.57 -82.68
N ARG A 483 -11.39 -4.90 -83.82
CA ARG A 483 -10.51 -4.72 -84.98
C ARG A 483 -9.39 -3.69 -84.75
N PRO A 484 -8.37 -3.66 -85.62
CA PRO A 484 -7.19 -2.80 -85.50
C PRO A 484 -7.43 -1.39 -86.11
N GLY A 485 -6.77 -0.38 -85.54
CA GLY A 485 -6.64 0.96 -86.08
C GLY A 485 -5.17 1.37 -86.11
N THR A 486 -4.67 1.61 -87.31
CA THR A 486 -3.37 2.19 -87.67
C THR A 486 -3.35 3.72 -87.50
N ALA A 487 -2.19 4.24 -87.06
CA ALA A 487 -1.56 5.55 -87.31
C ALA A 487 -1.00 6.15 -86.02
#